data_AF-A0A925EAC0-F1
#
_entry.id   AF-A0A925EAC0-F1
#
_cell.length_a   1.000
_cell.length_b   1.000
_cell.length_c   1.000
_cell.angle_alpha   90.00
_cell.angle_beta   90.00
_cell.angle_gamma   90.00
#
_symmetry.space_group_name_H-M   'P 1'
#
loop_
_entity.id
_entity.type
_entity.pdbx_description
1 polymer ?
#
loop_
_entity_poly.entity_id
_entity_poly.type
_entity_poly.pdbx_seq_one_letter_code
_entity_poly.pdbx_strand_id
1 'polypeptide(L)'
;MKFSRKSLLWITLFFIIANSIIFLKRNKGFEYIKYAATSALYPPGPDSSFFKKWNRYNQRFSKKELGEGLLLLQQHTGIDTLSSDEAKVISIGAWLHHSFQSQVGKPADSLSVLTPLLQYQFLAADKKKQLWCGQFQAMFGFFCTAAGLNNRYVEIVPINPLQNGGYHEINEVWLPGRKNWVMADATRNFLLITKDNQILSAAGYLDHRMQEQPNSFFITFFNNSSNRIDTFLSKKDSGDAYFNKNYALRYYLNMDLGKVYTPVERIKRYIFADPWYEMYSPGAQRSNLLFRMKQVFLLGLLVCLVLLLVFAIRSRHQKAG
;
A
#
# COMPACT_ATOMS: atom_id res chain seq x y z
N MET A 1 -4.04 23.29 44.09
CA MET A 1 -4.40 24.34 43.11
C MET A 1 -5.92 24.40 42.96
N LYS A 2 -6.59 25.50 43.32
CA LYS A 2 -8.05 25.66 43.09
C LYS A 2 -8.28 26.23 41.69
N PHE A 3 -8.75 25.42 40.74
CA PHE A 3 -9.16 25.93 39.44
C PHE A 3 -10.52 26.63 39.54
N SER A 4 -10.61 27.87 39.07
CA SER A 4 -11.90 28.53 38.93
C SER A 4 -12.68 27.92 37.75
N ARG A 5 -14.02 27.94 37.82
CA ARG A 5 -14.87 27.49 36.69
C ARG A 5 -14.55 28.26 35.40
N LYS A 6 -14.24 29.55 35.50
CA LYS A 6 -13.83 30.38 34.34
C LYS A 6 -12.53 29.86 33.72
N SER A 7 -11.54 29.54 34.55
CA SER A 7 -10.27 28.96 34.09
C SER A 7 -10.49 27.62 33.38
N LEU A 8 -11.34 26.75 33.93
CA LEU A 8 -11.66 25.47 33.30
C LEU A 8 -12.37 25.65 31.94
N LEU A 9 -13.29 26.60 31.82
CA LEU A 9 -13.95 26.90 30.54
C LEU A 9 -12.96 27.37 29.47
N TRP A 10 -12.01 28.24 29.82
CA TRP A 10 -10.96 28.69 28.89
C TRP A 10 -10.04 27.54 28.46
N ILE A 11 -9.65 26.66 29.39
CA ILE A 11 -8.85 25.48 29.08
C ILE A 11 -9.63 24.53 28.15
N THR A 12 -10.91 24.28 28.42
CA THR A 12 -11.76 23.47 27.53
C THR A 12 -11.83 24.08 26.14
N LEU A 13 -12.04 25.40 26.03
CA LEU A 13 -12.10 26.09 24.74
C LEU A 13 -10.78 25.93 23.97
N PHE A 14 -9.64 26.08 24.64
CA PHE A 14 -8.33 25.83 24.04
C PHE A 14 -8.22 24.40 23.47
N PHE A 15 -8.61 23.38 24.25
CA PHE A 15 -8.61 22.00 23.77
C PHE A 15 -9.58 21.76 22.60
N ILE A 16 -10.75 22.41 22.58
CA ILE A 16 -11.68 22.36 21.45
C ILE A 16 -11.03 22.93 20.19
N ILE A 17 -10.42 24.11 20.28
CA ILE A 17 -9.76 24.77 19.14
C ILE A 17 -8.61 23.90 18.63
N ALA A 18 -7.75 23.40 19.53
CA ALA A 18 -6.63 22.52 19.18
C ALA A 18 -7.11 21.24 18.46
N ASN A 19 -8.11 20.55 19.01
CA ASN A 19 -8.66 19.34 18.38
C ASN A 19 -9.31 19.64 17.03
N SER A 20 -9.99 20.78 16.86
CA SER A 20 -10.55 21.20 15.58
C SER A 20 -9.46 21.41 14.52
N ILE A 21 -8.36 22.10 14.87
CA ILE A 21 -7.22 22.29 13.96
C ILE A 21 -6.60 20.94 13.57
N ILE A 22 -6.40 20.05 14.55
CA ILE A 22 -5.86 18.72 14.32
C ILE A 22 -6.79 17.90 13.41
N PHE A 23 -8.10 17.96 13.63
CA PHE A 23 -9.08 17.25 12.81
C PHE A 23 -9.08 17.73 11.35
N LEU A 24 -8.95 19.04 11.12
CA LEU A 24 -8.81 19.63 9.79
C LEU A 24 -7.48 19.24 9.12
N LYS A 25 -6.41 19.10 9.92
CA LYS A 25 -5.07 18.68 9.44
C LYS A 25 -4.80 17.19 9.61
N ARG A 26 -5.81 16.35 9.84
CA ARG A 26 -5.62 14.94 10.25
C ARG A 26 -4.77 14.09 9.29
N ASN A 27 -4.79 14.41 8.00
CA ASN A 27 -4.00 13.73 6.96
C ASN A 27 -2.62 14.36 6.71
N LYS A 28 -2.23 15.38 7.51
CA LYS A 28 -0.94 16.09 7.41
C LYS A 28 -0.03 15.66 8.57
N GLY A 29 0.24 14.35 8.67
CA GLY A 29 1.14 13.75 9.67
C GLY A 29 0.50 13.37 11.01
N PHE A 30 -0.81 13.62 11.21
CA PHE A 30 -1.54 13.20 12.41
C PHE A 30 -2.14 11.79 12.31
N GLU A 31 -1.96 11.11 11.18
CA GLU A 31 -2.27 9.70 11.04
C GLU A 31 -1.21 8.83 11.72
N TYR A 32 -1.61 7.66 12.21
CA TYR A 32 -0.65 6.70 12.72
C TYR A 32 -0.01 5.96 11.56
N ILE A 33 1.32 5.98 11.51
CA ILE A 33 2.10 5.24 10.52
C ILE A 33 2.85 4.11 11.24
N LYS A 34 2.54 2.86 10.87
CA LYS A 34 3.31 1.71 11.34
C LYS A 34 4.53 1.51 10.44
N TYR A 35 5.68 2.00 10.90
CA TYR A 35 6.95 1.75 10.25
C TYR A 35 7.37 0.28 10.46
N ALA A 36 7.79 -0.38 9.39
CA ALA A 36 8.28 -1.75 9.44
C ALA A 36 9.77 -1.80 9.09
N ALA A 37 10.51 -2.66 9.76
CA ALA A 37 11.86 -3.04 9.36
C ALA A 37 11.81 -4.14 8.30
N THR A 38 12.87 -4.29 7.50
CA THR A 38 12.99 -5.33 6.46
C THR A 38 12.73 -6.72 7.05
N SER A 39 13.29 -7.04 8.22
CA SER A 39 13.05 -8.34 8.88
C SER A 39 11.59 -8.62 9.24
N ALA A 40 10.79 -7.59 9.51
CA ALA A 40 9.36 -7.73 9.78
C ALA A 40 8.52 -7.87 8.50
N LEU A 41 8.98 -7.30 7.39
CA LEU A 41 8.34 -7.41 6.07
C LEU A 41 8.69 -8.69 5.32
N TYR A 42 9.84 -9.29 5.64
CA TYR A 42 10.42 -10.45 4.97
C TYR A 42 11.00 -11.43 6.01
N PRO A 43 10.16 -12.03 6.89
CA PRO A 43 10.64 -13.03 7.83
C PRO A 43 11.13 -14.28 7.06
N PRO A 44 12.18 -14.98 7.54
CA PRO A 44 12.75 -16.14 6.84
C PRO A 44 11.83 -17.37 6.79
N GLY A 45 10.76 -17.39 7.60
CA GLY A 45 9.76 -18.45 7.66
C GLY A 45 8.38 -17.88 7.99
N PRO A 46 7.70 -17.22 7.04
CA PRO A 46 6.37 -16.68 7.27
C PRO A 46 5.37 -17.80 7.56
N ASP A 47 4.56 -17.63 8.61
CA ASP A 47 3.47 -18.54 8.93
C ASP A 47 2.17 -18.17 8.19
N SER A 48 1.11 -18.94 8.40
CA SER A 48 -0.21 -18.68 7.80
C SER A 48 -0.81 -17.33 8.23
N SER A 49 -0.50 -16.86 9.44
CA SER A 49 -0.99 -15.57 9.94
C SER A 49 -0.36 -14.39 9.20
N PHE A 50 0.93 -14.53 8.85
CA PHE A 50 1.67 -13.59 8.05
C PHE A 50 1.07 -13.48 6.64
N PHE A 51 0.80 -14.61 5.97
CA PHE A 51 0.15 -14.58 4.66
C PHE A 51 -1.26 -14.03 4.74
N LYS A 52 -2.03 -14.41 5.76
CA LYS A 52 -3.40 -13.91 5.98
C LYS A 52 -3.42 -12.39 6.16
N LYS A 53 -2.40 -11.79 6.78
CA LYS A 53 -2.26 -10.34 6.94
C LYS A 53 -2.15 -9.63 5.59
N TRP A 54 -1.34 -10.15 4.66
CA TRP A 54 -1.07 -9.49 3.38
C TRP A 54 -2.11 -9.83 2.30
N ASN A 55 -2.74 -11.00 2.37
CA ASN A 55 -3.78 -11.43 1.43
C ASN A 55 -5.19 -10.94 1.77
N ARG A 56 -5.38 -10.07 2.77
CA ARG A 56 -6.74 -9.63 3.20
C ARG A 56 -7.54 -9.00 2.06
N TYR A 57 -6.90 -8.22 1.20
CA TYR A 57 -7.56 -7.64 0.03
C TYR A 57 -8.03 -8.72 -0.94
N ASN A 58 -7.21 -9.75 -1.16
CA ASN A 58 -7.48 -10.84 -2.09
C ASN A 58 -8.67 -11.71 -1.65
N GLN A 59 -9.00 -11.73 -0.37
CA GLN A 59 -10.18 -12.44 0.17
C GLN A 59 -11.51 -11.87 -0.30
N ARG A 60 -11.53 -10.69 -0.95
CA ARG A 60 -12.75 -10.09 -1.49
C ARG A 60 -13.22 -10.74 -2.80
N PHE A 61 -12.32 -11.39 -3.52
CA PHE A 61 -12.65 -12.00 -4.81
C PHE A 61 -13.51 -13.24 -4.60
N SER A 62 -14.61 -13.31 -5.33
CA SER A 62 -15.47 -14.49 -5.27
C SER A 62 -14.80 -15.70 -5.91
N LYS A 63 -15.19 -16.92 -5.48
CA LYS A 63 -14.72 -18.16 -6.12
C LYS A 63 -15.01 -18.18 -7.63
N LYS A 64 -16.15 -17.59 -8.03
CA LYS A 64 -16.54 -17.47 -9.44
C LYS A 64 -15.55 -16.57 -10.21
N GLU A 65 -15.26 -15.37 -9.71
CA GLU A 65 -14.29 -14.47 -10.34
C GLU A 65 -12.89 -15.12 -10.44
N LEU A 66 -12.42 -15.77 -9.38
CA LEU A 66 -11.13 -16.45 -9.41
C LEU A 66 -11.10 -17.60 -10.43
N GLY A 67 -12.19 -18.36 -10.56
CA GLY A 67 -12.33 -19.39 -11.58
C GLY A 67 -12.29 -18.83 -13.01
N GLU A 68 -13.02 -17.73 -13.27
CA GLU A 68 -12.97 -17.03 -14.56
C GLU A 68 -11.57 -16.47 -14.86
N GLY A 69 -10.90 -15.90 -13.84
CA GLY A 69 -9.52 -15.43 -13.95
C GLY A 69 -8.54 -16.56 -14.29
N LEU A 70 -8.71 -17.73 -13.69
CA LEU A 70 -7.86 -18.90 -13.96
C LEU A 70 -8.05 -19.43 -15.39
N LEU A 71 -9.29 -19.47 -15.89
CA LEU A 71 -9.56 -19.86 -17.29
C LEU A 71 -8.88 -18.93 -18.29
N LEU A 72 -8.92 -17.61 -18.04
CA LEU A 72 -8.20 -16.63 -18.87
C LEU A 72 -6.69 -16.87 -18.83
N LEU A 73 -6.13 -17.20 -17.66
CA LEU A 73 -4.72 -17.53 -17.55
C LEU A 73 -4.34 -18.80 -18.32
N GLN A 74 -5.15 -19.85 -18.23
CA GLN A 74 -4.93 -21.07 -19.00
C GLN A 74 -4.94 -20.77 -20.51
N GLN A 75 -5.93 -19.99 -20.97
CA GLN A 75 -6.06 -19.61 -22.38
C GLN A 75 -4.90 -18.76 -22.90
N HIS A 76 -4.44 -17.77 -22.13
CA HIS A 76 -3.47 -16.79 -22.62
C HIS A 76 -2.01 -17.09 -22.26
N THR A 77 -1.77 -17.88 -21.23
CA THR A 77 -0.41 -18.10 -20.69
C THR A 77 -0.03 -19.57 -20.57
N GLY A 78 -0.98 -20.50 -20.73
CA GLY A 78 -0.75 -21.92 -20.45
C GLY A 78 -0.31 -22.16 -19.01
N ILE A 79 -0.88 -21.40 -18.06
CA ILE A 79 -0.40 -21.30 -16.66
C ILE A 79 -0.25 -22.65 -15.95
N ASP A 80 -1.04 -23.64 -16.34
CA ASP A 80 -1.09 -25.01 -15.85
C ASP A 80 0.09 -25.87 -16.33
N THR A 81 0.73 -25.48 -17.44
CA THR A 81 1.91 -26.16 -17.99
C THR A 81 3.22 -25.66 -17.36
N LEU A 82 3.18 -24.56 -16.61
CA LEU A 82 4.36 -23.94 -16.03
C LEU A 82 4.80 -24.67 -14.76
N SER A 83 6.09 -25.02 -14.71
CA SER A 83 6.67 -25.86 -13.65
C SER A 83 7.04 -25.12 -12.36
N SER A 84 6.99 -23.79 -12.34
CA SER A 84 7.36 -22.99 -11.16
C SER A 84 6.51 -21.74 -10.97
N ASP A 85 6.38 -21.31 -9.71
CA ASP A 85 5.71 -20.05 -9.37
C ASP A 85 6.45 -18.83 -9.94
N GLU A 86 7.78 -18.92 -10.07
CA GLU A 86 8.60 -17.91 -10.75
C GLU A 86 8.18 -17.75 -12.22
N ALA A 87 8.03 -18.87 -12.95
CA ALA A 87 7.56 -18.86 -14.33
C ALA A 87 6.13 -18.31 -14.45
N LYS A 88 5.24 -18.64 -13.50
CA LYS A 88 3.88 -18.09 -13.45
C LYS A 88 3.89 -16.57 -13.30
N VAL A 89 4.70 -16.03 -12.37
CA VAL A 89 4.85 -14.57 -12.17
C VAL A 89 5.29 -13.88 -13.46
N ILE A 90 6.34 -14.39 -14.10
CA ILE A 90 6.85 -13.86 -15.37
C ILE A 90 5.75 -13.90 -16.44
N SER A 91 5.08 -15.04 -16.61
CA SER A 91 4.10 -15.24 -17.68
C SER A 91 2.86 -14.34 -17.52
N ILE A 92 2.34 -14.21 -16.29
CA ILE A 92 1.23 -13.29 -15.96
C ILE A 92 1.64 -11.85 -16.26
N GLY A 93 2.81 -11.42 -15.79
CA GLY A 93 3.27 -10.04 -15.98
C GLY A 93 3.54 -9.71 -17.45
N ALA A 94 4.18 -10.63 -18.17
CA ALA A 94 4.44 -10.51 -19.60
C ALA A 94 3.15 -10.40 -20.41
N TRP A 95 2.17 -11.27 -20.13
CA TRP A 95 0.87 -11.25 -20.80
C TRP A 95 0.13 -9.93 -20.58
N LEU A 96 0.04 -9.46 -19.34
CA LEU A 96 -0.63 -8.19 -19.04
C LEU A 96 0.11 -7.00 -19.66
N HIS A 97 1.45 -6.97 -19.57
CA HIS A 97 2.29 -5.96 -20.22
C HIS A 97 2.00 -5.89 -21.72
N HIS A 98 2.14 -7.02 -22.41
CA HIS A 98 1.87 -7.12 -23.84
C HIS A 98 0.45 -6.67 -24.20
N SER A 99 -0.54 -7.07 -23.40
CA SER A 99 -1.96 -6.80 -23.66
C SER A 99 -2.36 -5.33 -23.51
N PHE A 100 -1.73 -4.61 -22.57
CA PHE A 100 -2.23 -3.32 -22.08
C PHE A 100 -1.21 -2.17 -22.05
N GLN A 101 0.06 -2.39 -22.43
CA GLN A 101 1.07 -1.32 -22.37
C GLN A 101 0.70 -0.08 -23.20
N SER A 102 0.09 -0.27 -24.37
CA SER A 102 -0.37 0.84 -25.23
C SER A 102 -1.57 1.60 -24.66
N GLN A 103 -2.19 1.08 -23.59
CA GLN A 103 -3.36 1.67 -22.93
C GLN A 103 -2.97 2.49 -21.69
N VAL A 104 -1.68 2.57 -21.33
CA VAL A 104 -1.26 3.40 -20.18
C VAL A 104 -1.61 4.87 -20.43
N GLY A 105 -2.39 5.47 -19.54
CA GLY A 105 -2.91 6.84 -19.69
C GLY A 105 -3.95 7.17 -18.64
N LYS A 106 -4.71 8.25 -18.82
CA LYS A 106 -5.72 8.69 -17.84
C LYS A 106 -7.00 7.84 -17.97
N PRO A 107 -7.34 6.97 -17.02
CA PRO A 107 -8.55 6.16 -17.09
C PRO A 107 -9.80 7.02 -16.95
N ALA A 108 -10.92 6.48 -17.44
CA ALA A 108 -12.24 6.98 -17.06
C ALA A 108 -12.51 6.66 -15.58
N ASP A 109 -13.24 7.54 -14.88
CA ASP A 109 -13.57 7.35 -13.46
C ASP A 109 -14.29 6.03 -13.19
N SER A 110 -15.10 5.57 -14.17
CA SER A 110 -15.82 4.30 -14.11
C SER A 110 -14.92 3.07 -14.00
N LEU A 111 -13.67 3.12 -14.45
CA LEU A 111 -12.73 2.00 -14.33
C LEU A 111 -12.36 1.72 -12.86
N SER A 112 -12.26 2.77 -12.05
CA SER A 112 -11.77 2.69 -10.67
C SER A 112 -12.75 1.98 -9.72
N VAL A 113 -14.02 1.85 -10.09
CA VAL A 113 -15.04 1.15 -9.30
C VAL A 113 -15.21 -0.33 -9.67
N LEU A 114 -14.58 -0.78 -10.76
CA LEU A 114 -14.68 -2.17 -11.22
C LEU A 114 -13.78 -3.11 -10.42
N THR A 115 -14.16 -4.38 -10.32
CA THR A 115 -13.25 -5.43 -9.84
C THR A 115 -12.13 -5.67 -10.86
N PRO A 116 -10.96 -6.20 -10.47
CA PRO A 116 -9.84 -6.38 -11.41
C PRO A 116 -10.19 -7.23 -12.63
N LEU A 117 -11.04 -8.25 -12.48
CA LEU A 117 -11.55 -9.04 -13.61
C LEU A 117 -12.38 -8.18 -14.57
N LEU A 118 -13.27 -7.34 -14.03
CA LEU A 118 -14.07 -6.42 -14.83
C LEU A 118 -13.22 -5.30 -15.46
N GLN A 119 -12.14 -4.86 -14.79
CA GLN A 119 -11.15 -3.94 -15.38
C GLN A 119 -10.49 -4.57 -16.60
N TYR A 120 -10.05 -5.84 -16.48
CA TYR A 120 -9.49 -6.60 -17.60
C TYR A 120 -10.47 -6.67 -18.77
N GLN A 121 -11.70 -7.12 -18.53
CA GLN A 121 -12.73 -7.24 -19.58
C GLN A 121 -13.05 -5.89 -20.23
N PHE A 122 -13.17 -4.83 -19.41
CA PHE A 122 -13.42 -3.48 -19.88
C PHE A 122 -12.31 -2.99 -20.81
N LEU A 123 -11.04 -3.17 -20.43
CA LEU A 123 -9.87 -2.76 -21.21
C LEU A 123 -9.65 -3.63 -22.46
N ALA A 124 -9.92 -4.93 -22.37
CA ALA A 124 -9.76 -5.87 -23.47
C ALA A 124 -10.78 -5.61 -24.60
N ALA A 125 -11.98 -5.12 -24.25
CA ALA A 125 -13.03 -4.82 -25.21
C ALA A 125 -12.75 -3.59 -26.10
N ASP A 126 -11.87 -2.67 -25.68
CA ASP A 126 -11.54 -1.47 -26.47
C ASP A 126 -10.14 -0.93 -26.12
N LYS A 127 -9.26 -0.95 -27.13
CA LYS A 127 -7.86 -0.50 -27.04
C LYS A 127 -7.68 1.00 -26.86
N LYS A 128 -8.73 1.82 -26.98
CA LYS A 128 -8.68 3.26 -26.69
C LYS A 128 -8.84 3.57 -25.20
N LYS A 129 -9.36 2.62 -24.41
CA LYS A 129 -9.53 2.80 -22.97
C LYS A 129 -8.17 2.82 -22.30
N GLN A 130 -8.04 3.69 -21.30
CA GLN A 130 -6.77 3.91 -20.62
C GLN A 130 -6.79 3.41 -19.18
N LEU A 131 -5.59 3.17 -18.62
CA LEU A 131 -5.38 2.74 -17.25
C LEU A 131 -4.13 3.39 -16.62
N TRP A 132 -4.15 3.58 -15.30
CA TRP A 132 -2.95 3.92 -14.52
C TRP A 132 -2.27 2.67 -13.98
N CYS A 133 -1.08 2.85 -13.39
CA CYS A 133 -0.33 1.78 -12.74
C CYS A 133 -1.16 1.04 -11.69
N GLY A 134 -2.01 1.73 -10.92
CA GLY A 134 -2.84 1.09 -9.91
C GLY A 134 -3.83 0.07 -10.45
N GLN A 135 -4.54 0.36 -11.55
CA GLN A 135 -5.41 -0.64 -12.18
C GLN A 135 -4.61 -1.78 -12.81
N PHE A 136 -3.46 -1.46 -13.40
CA PHE A 136 -2.56 -2.45 -13.97
C PHE A 136 -2.13 -3.48 -12.92
N GLN A 137 -1.67 -2.99 -11.78
CA GLN A 137 -1.21 -3.79 -10.67
C GLN A 137 -2.36 -4.49 -9.94
N ALA A 138 -3.55 -3.88 -9.88
CA ALA A 138 -4.76 -4.53 -9.40
C ALA A 138 -5.08 -5.80 -10.22
N MET A 139 -5.03 -5.71 -11.55
CA MET A 139 -5.18 -6.86 -12.44
C MET A 139 -4.08 -7.90 -12.22
N PHE A 140 -2.82 -7.48 -12.17
CA PHE A 140 -1.70 -8.40 -11.92
C PHE A 140 -1.86 -9.19 -10.61
N GLY A 141 -2.14 -8.51 -9.49
CA GLY A 141 -2.36 -9.16 -8.19
C GLY A 141 -3.59 -10.08 -8.18
N PHE A 142 -4.66 -9.72 -8.89
CA PHE A 142 -5.83 -10.58 -9.06
C PHE A 142 -5.47 -11.88 -9.80
N PHE A 143 -4.77 -11.78 -10.94
CA PHE A 143 -4.37 -12.96 -11.70
C PHE A 143 -3.34 -13.83 -10.96
N CYS A 144 -2.43 -13.22 -10.20
CA CYS A 144 -1.57 -13.96 -9.27
C CYS A 144 -2.42 -14.76 -8.25
N THR A 145 -3.45 -14.13 -7.68
CA THR A 145 -4.36 -14.80 -6.75
C THR A 145 -5.12 -15.95 -7.42
N ALA A 146 -5.62 -15.74 -8.65
CA ALA A 146 -6.30 -16.78 -9.42
C ALA A 146 -5.38 -17.99 -9.73
N ALA A 147 -4.09 -17.74 -9.94
CA ALA A 147 -3.06 -18.79 -10.10
C ALA A 147 -2.61 -19.44 -8.78
N GLY A 148 -3.20 -19.06 -7.64
CA GLY A 148 -2.86 -19.59 -6.32
C GLY A 148 -1.61 -18.97 -5.68
N LEU A 149 -1.11 -17.85 -6.21
CA LEU A 149 0.09 -17.19 -5.72
C LEU A 149 -0.23 -16.19 -4.61
N ASN A 150 0.54 -16.26 -3.52
CA ASN A 150 0.49 -15.26 -2.45
C ASN A 150 1.13 -13.97 -2.96
N ASN A 151 0.38 -12.87 -2.94
CA ASN A 151 0.82 -11.58 -3.46
C ASN A 151 0.36 -10.44 -2.55
N ARG A 152 1.05 -9.30 -2.63
CA ARG A 152 0.69 -8.09 -1.90
C ARG A 152 1.00 -6.84 -2.70
N TYR A 153 0.21 -5.81 -2.46
CA TYR A 153 0.33 -4.52 -3.12
C TYR A 153 1.33 -3.63 -2.40
N VAL A 154 2.18 -2.96 -3.18
CA VAL A 154 3.16 -2.00 -2.67
C VAL A 154 3.04 -0.71 -3.47
N GLU A 155 2.81 0.39 -2.79
CA GLU A 155 2.79 1.72 -3.37
C GLU A 155 4.07 2.46 -2.99
N ILE A 156 4.70 3.07 -3.98
CA ILE A 156 5.91 3.87 -3.86
C ILE A 156 5.47 5.33 -3.80
N VAL A 157 5.70 5.98 -2.66
CA VAL A 157 5.19 7.32 -2.36
C VAL A 157 6.31 8.28 -1.99
N PRO A 158 6.19 9.57 -2.34
CA PRO A 158 7.12 10.58 -1.84
C PRO A 158 7.08 10.63 -0.31
N ILE A 159 8.25 10.67 0.33
CA ILE A 159 8.38 10.87 1.78
C ILE A 159 7.84 12.25 2.16
N ASN A 160 8.12 13.27 1.34
CA ASN A 160 7.56 14.59 1.49
C ASN A 160 6.37 14.76 0.53
N PRO A 161 5.12 14.83 1.01
CA PRO A 161 3.95 15.00 0.16
C PRO A 161 3.87 16.36 -0.55
N LEU A 162 4.73 17.33 -0.18
CA LEU A 162 4.88 18.60 -0.90
C LEU A 162 5.83 18.52 -2.10
N GLN A 163 6.57 17.41 -2.23
CA GLN A 163 7.43 17.19 -3.38
C GLN A 163 6.56 16.77 -4.57
N ASN A 164 6.78 17.38 -5.75
CA ASN A 164 6.12 17.04 -7.01
C ASN A 164 6.58 15.67 -7.54
N GLY A 165 6.39 14.60 -6.77
CA GLY A 165 6.64 13.23 -7.17
C GLY A 165 5.32 12.51 -7.38
N GLY A 166 5.16 11.83 -8.53
CA GLY A 166 4.05 10.90 -8.72
C GLY A 166 4.18 9.71 -7.77
N TYR A 167 3.07 9.05 -7.48
CA TYR A 167 3.06 7.72 -6.88
C TYR A 167 3.23 6.66 -7.97
N HIS A 168 3.72 5.49 -7.59
CA HIS A 168 3.73 4.33 -8.47
C HIS A 168 3.33 3.08 -7.69
N GLU A 169 2.64 2.18 -8.34
CA GLU A 169 2.18 0.94 -7.72
C GLU A 169 2.88 -0.24 -8.38
N ILE A 170 3.17 -1.25 -7.57
CA ILE A 170 3.74 -2.53 -7.96
C ILE A 170 3.12 -3.66 -7.11
N ASN A 171 3.43 -4.91 -7.45
CA ASN A 171 3.14 -6.04 -6.58
C ASN A 171 4.43 -6.71 -6.11
N GLU A 172 4.32 -7.36 -4.96
CA GLU A 172 5.25 -8.42 -4.59
C GLU A 172 4.54 -9.77 -4.57
N VAL A 173 5.24 -10.81 -4.98
CA VAL A 173 4.75 -12.19 -4.96
C VAL A 173 5.69 -13.05 -4.12
N TRP A 174 5.13 -13.87 -3.23
CA TRP A 174 5.93 -14.83 -2.46
C TRP A 174 6.22 -16.05 -3.33
N LEU A 175 7.50 -16.39 -3.47
CA LEU A 175 7.97 -17.58 -4.15
C LEU A 175 8.39 -18.63 -3.11
N PRO A 176 7.59 -19.69 -2.86
CA PRO A 176 7.90 -20.70 -1.85
C PRO A 176 9.24 -21.39 -2.09
N GLY A 177 9.56 -21.71 -3.35
CA GLY A 177 10.83 -22.35 -3.74
C GLY A 177 12.08 -21.50 -3.46
N ARG A 178 11.91 -20.17 -3.37
CA ARG A 178 12.99 -19.22 -3.03
C ARG A 178 12.93 -18.75 -1.57
N LYS A 179 11.83 -19.04 -0.87
CA LYS A 179 11.50 -18.47 0.45
C LYS A 179 11.67 -16.94 0.48
N ASN A 180 11.24 -16.27 -0.59
CA ASN A 180 11.40 -14.82 -0.72
C ASN A 180 10.19 -14.16 -1.37
N TRP A 181 9.94 -12.91 -1.00
CA TRP A 181 9.06 -12.02 -1.75
C TRP A 181 9.84 -11.37 -2.88
N VAL A 182 9.28 -11.40 -4.09
CA VAL A 182 9.90 -10.80 -5.26
C VAL A 182 9.03 -9.66 -5.77
N MET A 183 9.66 -8.55 -6.13
CA MET A 183 8.98 -7.43 -6.78
C MET A 183 8.68 -7.77 -8.25
N ALA A 184 7.46 -7.44 -8.68
CA ALA A 184 7.05 -7.46 -10.06
C ALA A 184 6.31 -6.15 -10.41
N ASP A 185 6.71 -5.55 -11.52
CA ASP A 185 6.10 -4.34 -12.07
C ASP A 185 5.73 -4.58 -13.53
N ALA A 186 4.54 -5.14 -13.73
CA ALA A 186 4.00 -5.39 -15.06
C ALA A 186 3.77 -4.11 -15.88
N THR A 187 3.54 -2.95 -15.22
CA THR A 187 3.39 -1.67 -15.91
C THR A 187 4.69 -1.21 -16.57
N ARG A 188 5.83 -1.37 -15.87
CA ARG A 188 7.15 -1.00 -16.39
C ARG A 188 7.91 -2.14 -17.04
N ASN A 189 7.28 -3.32 -17.15
CA ASN A 189 7.87 -4.54 -17.68
C ASN A 189 9.07 -5.06 -16.86
N PHE A 190 9.13 -4.76 -15.57
CA PHE A 190 10.16 -5.30 -14.68
C PHE A 190 9.57 -6.55 -14.01
N LEU A 191 9.69 -7.68 -14.70
CA LEU A 191 9.03 -8.93 -14.28
C LEU A 191 9.76 -9.58 -13.12
N LEU A 192 11.10 -9.54 -13.14
CA LEU A 192 11.96 -9.89 -12.01
C LEU A 192 13.17 -8.95 -11.99
N ILE A 193 13.68 -8.68 -10.79
CA ILE A 193 14.92 -7.93 -10.59
C ILE A 193 15.88 -8.84 -9.82
N THR A 194 17.02 -9.17 -10.40
CA THR A 194 17.98 -10.10 -9.81
C THR A 194 19.33 -9.43 -9.56
N LYS A 195 19.90 -9.69 -8.39
CA LYS A 195 21.24 -9.26 -7.99
C LYS A 195 21.93 -10.42 -7.29
N ASP A 196 23.14 -10.76 -7.74
CA ASP A 196 23.98 -11.80 -7.13
C ASP A 196 23.21 -13.13 -6.91
N ASN A 197 22.47 -13.55 -7.93
CA ASN A 197 21.56 -14.72 -7.94
C ASN A 197 20.38 -14.67 -6.96
N GLN A 198 20.11 -13.52 -6.35
CA GLN A 198 18.93 -13.29 -5.52
C GLN A 198 17.94 -12.40 -6.24
N ILE A 199 16.68 -12.83 -6.27
CA ILE A 199 15.59 -12.00 -6.77
C ILE A 199 15.21 -11.01 -5.67
N LEU A 200 15.17 -9.72 -5.99
CA LEU A 200 14.95 -8.65 -5.04
C LEU A 200 13.46 -8.46 -4.75
N SER A 201 13.18 -8.16 -3.48
CA SER A 201 11.93 -7.55 -3.04
C SER A 201 11.93 -6.05 -3.35
N ALA A 202 10.80 -5.36 -3.18
CA ALA A 202 10.71 -3.93 -3.37
C ALA A 202 11.62 -3.17 -2.39
N ALA A 203 11.65 -3.58 -1.12
CA ALA A 203 12.56 -2.98 -0.14
C ALA A 203 14.02 -3.26 -0.47
N GLY A 204 14.34 -4.51 -0.89
CA GLY A 204 15.70 -4.87 -1.30
C GLY A 204 16.15 -4.07 -2.51
N TYR A 205 15.26 -3.85 -3.49
CA TYR A 205 15.55 -2.99 -4.63
C TYR A 205 15.73 -1.52 -4.23
N LEU A 206 14.89 -0.98 -3.32
CA LEU A 206 15.05 0.38 -2.81
C LEU A 206 16.38 0.57 -2.06
N ASP A 207 16.71 -0.35 -1.15
CA ASP A 207 17.95 -0.33 -0.39
C ASP A 207 19.17 -0.39 -1.30
N HIS A 208 19.13 -1.28 -2.29
CA HIS A 208 20.16 -1.41 -3.32
C HIS A 208 20.37 -0.11 -4.09
N ARG A 209 19.27 0.54 -4.50
CA ARG A 209 19.29 1.82 -5.22
C ARG A 209 19.82 2.98 -4.39
N MET A 210 19.78 2.86 -3.07
CA MET A 210 20.31 3.88 -2.15
C MET A 210 21.80 3.71 -1.84
N GLN A 211 22.42 2.60 -2.23
CA GLN A 211 23.86 2.44 -2.05
C GLN A 211 24.65 3.41 -2.94
N GLU A 212 25.73 3.96 -2.39
CA GLU A 212 26.56 4.95 -3.09
C GLU A 212 27.35 4.33 -4.25
N GLN A 213 27.72 3.05 -4.16
CA GLN A 213 28.49 2.37 -5.20
C GLN A 213 27.60 1.85 -6.35
N PRO A 214 28.07 1.92 -7.61
CA PRO A 214 27.33 1.42 -8.77
C PRO A 214 27.31 -0.11 -8.76
N ASN A 215 26.28 -0.70 -8.16
CA ASN A 215 26.06 -2.13 -8.25
C ASN A 215 24.99 -2.41 -9.31
N SER A 216 25.40 -3.10 -10.37
CA SER A 216 24.52 -3.52 -11.45
C SER A 216 23.56 -4.61 -10.99
N PHE A 217 22.37 -4.62 -11.57
CA PHE A 217 21.34 -5.63 -11.37
C PHE A 217 20.77 -6.04 -12.73
N PHE A 218 20.18 -7.23 -12.79
CA PHE A 218 19.53 -7.74 -13.98
C PHE A 218 18.03 -7.53 -13.89
N ILE A 219 17.43 -7.00 -14.96
CA ILE A 219 15.97 -6.94 -15.10
C ILE A 219 15.55 -7.98 -16.13
N THR A 220 14.68 -8.89 -15.72
CA THR A 220 13.93 -9.77 -16.62
C THR A 220 12.69 -9.05 -17.11
N PHE A 221 12.46 -9.05 -18.42
CA PHE A 221 11.38 -8.33 -19.07
C PHE A 221 10.84 -9.11 -20.28
N PHE A 222 9.64 -8.74 -20.74
CA PHE A 222 9.08 -9.29 -21.96
C PHE A 222 9.40 -8.39 -23.17
N ASN A 223 10.11 -8.93 -24.15
CA ASN A 223 10.47 -8.24 -25.36
C ASN A 223 9.36 -8.41 -26.41
N ASN A 224 8.58 -7.33 -26.65
CA ASN A 224 7.49 -7.33 -27.62
C ASN A 224 7.96 -7.63 -29.06
N SER A 225 9.19 -7.26 -29.43
CA SER A 225 9.70 -7.45 -30.80
C SER A 225 10.09 -8.90 -31.07
N SER A 226 10.70 -9.58 -30.10
CA SER A 226 11.09 -10.99 -30.21
C SER A 226 10.02 -11.96 -29.71
N ASN A 227 8.98 -11.45 -29.03
CA ASN A 227 7.94 -12.22 -28.34
C ASN A 227 8.55 -13.22 -27.34
N ARG A 228 9.57 -12.79 -26.59
CA ARG A 228 10.35 -13.64 -25.67
C ARG A 228 10.62 -12.94 -24.34
N ILE A 229 10.95 -13.75 -23.34
CA ILE A 229 11.51 -13.26 -22.09
C ILE A 229 13.01 -13.05 -22.27
N ASP A 230 13.45 -11.83 -22.06
CA ASP A 230 14.85 -11.43 -22.13
C ASP A 230 15.30 -10.88 -20.78
N THR A 231 16.61 -10.68 -20.64
CA THR A 231 17.21 -10.06 -19.45
C THR A 231 18.28 -9.06 -19.88
N PHE A 232 18.29 -7.88 -19.26
CA PHE A 232 19.35 -6.89 -19.50
C PHE A 232 20.02 -6.46 -18.19
N LEU A 233 21.28 -6.08 -18.31
CA LEU A 233 22.05 -5.50 -17.21
C LEU A 233 21.69 -4.03 -17.07
N SER A 234 21.07 -3.68 -15.95
CA SER A 234 20.75 -2.31 -15.60
C SER A 234 21.90 -1.67 -14.81
N LYS A 235 22.30 -0.46 -15.23
CA LYS A 235 23.26 0.38 -14.51
C LYS A 235 22.52 1.37 -13.60
N LYS A 236 23.20 1.91 -12.58
CA LYS A 236 22.62 2.77 -11.53
C LYS A 236 21.73 3.92 -12.05
N ASP A 237 22.06 4.49 -13.22
CA ASP A 237 21.33 5.59 -13.88
C ASP A 237 20.20 5.15 -14.82
N SER A 238 19.59 3.99 -14.59
CA SER A 238 18.49 3.47 -15.42
C SER A 238 17.19 4.32 -15.39
N GLY A 239 17.25 5.57 -14.90
CA GLY A 239 16.13 6.53 -14.97
C GLY A 239 14.94 6.19 -14.10
N ASP A 240 15.08 5.29 -13.11
CA ASP A 240 13.97 4.97 -12.21
C ASP A 240 13.69 6.14 -11.26
N ALA A 241 12.60 6.86 -11.54
CA ALA A 241 12.19 8.03 -10.78
C ALA A 241 11.57 7.70 -9.41
N TYR A 242 11.18 6.44 -9.17
CA TYR A 242 10.42 6.06 -7.97
C TYR A 242 11.29 5.40 -6.90
N PHE A 243 12.34 4.65 -7.28
CA PHE A 243 13.23 3.99 -6.33
C PHE A 243 14.46 4.85 -6.00
N ASN A 244 14.28 5.83 -5.11
CA ASN A 244 15.36 6.69 -4.61
C ASN A 244 15.09 7.20 -3.19
N LYS A 245 16.05 7.95 -2.63
CA LYS A 245 16.03 8.47 -1.25
C LYS A 245 14.84 9.37 -0.88
N ASN A 246 14.09 9.87 -1.86
CA ASN A 246 12.92 10.73 -1.62
C ASN A 246 11.61 9.93 -1.50
N TYR A 247 11.67 8.62 -1.64
CA TYR A 247 10.50 7.75 -1.68
C TYR A 247 10.50 6.72 -0.54
N ALA A 248 9.29 6.28 -0.18
CA ALA A 248 9.01 5.23 0.77
C ALA A 248 8.07 4.20 0.12
N LEU A 249 8.05 3.00 0.69
CA LEU A 249 7.15 1.92 0.26
C LEU A 249 6.02 1.78 1.27
N ARG A 250 4.78 1.76 0.81
CA ARG A 250 3.58 1.45 1.58
C ARG A 250 3.08 0.06 1.19
N TYR A 251 3.04 -0.83 2.17
CA TYR A 251 2.50 -2.17 2.04
C TYR A 251 1.09 -2.18 2.58
N TYR A 252 0.10 -2.32 1.70
CA TYR A 252 -1.30 -2.24 2.10
C TYR A 252 -1.75 -3.51 2.84
N LEU A 253 -2.40 -3.32 3.99
CA LEU A 253 -3.10 -4.39 4.70
C LEU A 253 -4.52 -4.59 4.15
N ASN A 254 -5.10 -3.54 3.57
CA ASN A 254 -6.37 -3.57 2.88
C ASN A 254 -6.45 -2.38 1.92
N MET A 255 -6.86 -2.61 0.67
CA MET A 255 -7.05 -1.54 -0.34
C MET A 255 -8.53 -1.26 -0.65
N ASP A 256 -9.46 -1.95 0.00
CA ASP A 256 -10.88 -1.66 -0.13
C ASP A 256 -11.19 -0.34 0.59
N LEU A 257 -11.17 0.76 -0.16
CA LEU A 257 -11.43 2.10 0.36
C LEU A 257 -12.83 2.23 0.96
N GLY A 258 -13.80 1.44 0.48
CA GLY A 258 -15.15 1.40 1.06
C GLY A 258 -15.13 0.87 2.49
N LYS A 259 -14.33 -0.16 2.76
CA LYS A 259 -14.10 -0.69 4.13
C LYS A 259 -13.22 0.24 4.96
N VAL A 260 -12.09 0.67 4.40
CA VAL A 260 -11.11 1.52 5.09
C VAL A 260 -11.75 2.85 5.52
N TYR A 261 -12.59 3.46 4.69
CA TYR A 261 -13.17 4.77 5.00
C TYR A 261 -14.58 4.72 5.58
N THR A 262 -15.06 3.58 6.09
CA THR A 262 -16.28 3.56 6.91
C THR A 262 -16.13 4.49 8.13
N PRO A 263 -17.23 5.08 8.64
CA PRO A 263 -17.17 5.96 9.81
C PRO A 263 -16.50 5.31 11.02
N VAL A 264 -16.77 4.04 11.27
CA VAL A 264 -16.19 3.26 12.38
C VAL A 264 -14.67 3.15 12.23
N GLU A 265 -14.20 2.74 11.05
CA GLU A 265 -12.77 2.59 10.78
C GLU A 265 -12.04 3.95 10.82
N ARG A 266 -12.68 5.02 10.35
CA ARG A 266 -12.15 6.39 10.49
C ARG A 266 -11.96 6.78 11.96
N ILE A 267 -12.95 6.52 12.81
CA ILE A 267 -12.85 6.81 14.25
C ILE A 267 -11.76 5.95 14.89
N LYS A 268 -11.72 4.65 14.58
CA LYS A 268 -10.68 3.74 15.10
C LYS A 268 -9.29 4.26 14.79
N ARG A 269 -8.99 4.60 13.53
CA ARG A 269 -7.68 5.14 13.14
C ARG A 269 -7.41 6.55 13.66
N TYR A 270 -8.46 7.33 13.90
CA TYR A 270 -8.32 8.65 14.50
C TYR A 270 -7.85 8.56 15.95
N ILE A 271 -8.39 7.61 16.72
CA ILE A 271 -8.15 7.48 18.17
C ILE A 271 -7.01 6.50 18.47
N PHE A 272 -7.01 5.33 17.83
CA PHE A 272 -6.13 4.21 18.10
C PHE A 272 -5.01 4.09 17.06
N ALA A 273 -3.93 3.41 17.46
CA ALA A 273 -2.78 3.10 16.61
C ALA A 273 -3.10 1.92 15.68
N ASP A 274 -4.12 2.11 14.83
CA ASP A 274 -4.65 1.10 13.92
C ASP A 274 -4.26 1.44 12.48
N PRO A 275 -3.17 0.85 11.94
CA PRO A 275 -2.72 1.13 10.59
C PRO A 275 -3.51 0.31 9.57
N TRP A 276 -3.71 0.87 8.38
CA TRP A 276 -4.25 0.13 7.22
C TRP A 276 -3.17 -0.16 6.16
N TYR A 277 -1.95 0.33 6.39
CA TYR A 277 -0.74 0.02 5.65
C TYR A 277 0.47 0.04 6.60
N GLU A 278 1.54 -0.64 6.22
CA GLU A 278 2.85 -0.54 6.87
C GLU A 278 3.82 0.19 5.94
N MET A 279 4.73 0.99 6.50
CA MET A 279 5.66 1.81 5.72
C MET A 279 7.10 1.35 5.90
N TYR A 280 7.79 1.13 4.78
CA TYR A 280 9.24 1.01 4.73
C TYR A 280 9.84 2.29 4.18
N SER A 281 10.75 2.90 4.94
CA SER A 281 11.51 4.05 4.46
C SER A 281 12.92 3.97 5.06
N PRO A 282 13.92 3.59 4.25
CA PRO A 282 15.31 3.59 4.67
C PRO A 282 15.77 5.04 4.92
N GLY A 283 16.38 5.29 6.08
CA GLY A 283 16.96 6.60 6.42
C GLY A 283 15.98 7.71 6.84
N ALA A 284 14.66 7.56 6.69
CA ALA A 284 13.71 8.57 7.17
C ALA A 284 13.55 8.54 8.70
N GLN A 285 13.36 9.72 9.32
CA GLN A 285 12.99 9.81 10.73
C GLN A 285 11.61 9.17 10.96
N ARG A 286 11.62 8.02 11.61
CA ARG A 286 10.41 7.27 11.99
C ARG A 286 9.80 7.91 13.23
N SER A 287 8.74 8.70 13.08
CA SER A 287 8.09 9.32 14.23
C SER A 287 6.58 9.38 14.09
N ASN A 288 5.89 8.99 15.17
CA ASN A 288 4.45 9.18 15.34
C ASN A 288 4.15 10.33 16.32
N LEU A 289 5.08 11.27 16.52
CA LEU A 289 4.95 12.33 17.52
C LEU A 289 3.65 13.14 17.36
N LEU A 290 3.33 13.58 16.14
CA LEU A 290 2.10 14.33 15.87
C LEU A 290 0.85 13.49 16.18
N PHE A 291 0.84 12.20 15.82
CA PHE A 291 -0.24 11.28 16.20
C PHE A 291 -0.39 11.19 17.72
N ARG A 292 0.71 11.10 18.48
CA ARG A 292 0.68 11.07 19.96
C ARG A 292 0.22 12.40 20.56
N MET A 293 0.67 13.53 20.01
CA MET A 293 0.19 14.86 20.42
C MET A 293 -1.32 14.97 20.25
N LYS A 294 -1.86 14.50 19.12
CA LYS A 294 -3.32 14.40 18.91
C LYS A 294 -4.00 13.62 20.02
N GLN A 295 -3.48 12.45 20.41
CA GLN A 295 -4.07 11.66 21.50
C GLN A 295 -4.07 12.43 22.83
N VAL A 296 -2.98 13.16 23.13
CA VAL A 296 -2.89 14.01 24.33
C VAL A 296 -3.93 15.13 24.30
N PHE A 297 -4.09 15.84 23.18
CA PHE A 297 -5.10 16.89 23.05
C PHE A 297 -6.53 16.34 23.16
N LEU A 298 -6.79 15.16 22.59
CA LEU A 298 -8.10 14.52 22.70
C LEU A 298 -8.40 14.10 24.14
N LEU A 299 -7.43 13.47 24.82
CA LEU A 299 -7.58 13.06 26.22
C LEU A 299 -7.76 14.27 27.15
N GLY A 300 -6.98 15.33 26.93
CA GLY A 300 -7.11 16.59 27.67
C GLY A 300 -8.50 17.21 27.53
N LEU A 301 -9.08 17.18 26.32
CA LEU A 301 -10.46 17.62 26.08
C LEU A 301 -11.46 16.79 26.89
N LEU A 302 -11.34 15.46 26.84
CA LEU A 302 -12.25 14.55 27.57
C LEU A 302 -12.19 14.80 29.08
N VAL A 303 -11.00 14.95 29.65
CA VAL A 303 -10.82 15.28 31.07
C VAL A 303 -11.48 16.61 31.41
N CYS A 304 -11.30 17.65 30.59
CA CYS A 304 -11.92 18.95 30.84
C CYS A 304 -13.46 18.89 30.80
N LEU A 305 -14.03 18.12 29.87
CA LEU A 305 -15.48 17.90 29.77
C LEU A 305 -16.02 17.17 30.99
N VAL A 306 -15.34 16.12 31.46
CA VAL A 306 -15.72 15.40 32.69
C VAL A 306 -15.67 16.33 33.91
N LEU A 307 -14.61 17.13 34.05
CA LEU A 307 -14.51 18.09 35.15
C LEU A 307 -15.63 19.13 35.11
N LEU A 308 -15.97 19.67 33.93
CA LEU A 308 -17.09 20.61 33.78
C LEU A 308 -18.43 19.97 34.18
N LEU A 309 -18.65 18.71 33.81
CA LEU A 309 -19.85 17.96 34.19
C LEU A 309 -19.93 17.79 35.72
N VAL A 310 -18.83 17.39 36.36
CA VAL A 310 -18.76 17.25 37.84
C VAL A 310 -19.04 18.59 38.53
N PHE A 311 -18.46 19.69 38.05
CA PHE A 311 -18.75 21.03 38.57
C PHE A 311 -20.22 21.42 38.41
N ALA A 312 -20.83 21.10 37.25
CA ALA A 312 -22.24 21.37 37.00
C ALA A 312 -23.14 20.60 37.97
N ILE A 313 -22.89 19.31 38.18
CA ILE A 313 -23.63 18.46 39.12
C ILE A 313 -23.51 19.01 40.56
N ARG A 314 -22.30 19.30 41.03
CA ARG A 314 -22.09 19.86 42.38
C ARG A 314 -22.81 21.19 42.60
N SER A 315 -22.79 22.07 41.60
CA SER A 315 -23.47 23.37 41.68
C SER A 315 -24.99 23.27 41.74
N ARG A 316 -25.58 22.18 41.21
CA ARG A 316 -27.02 21.91 41.33
C ARG A 316 -27.37 21.44 42.73
N HIS A 317 -26.59 20.52 43.30
CA HIS A 317 -26.81 20.04 44.67
C HIS A 317 -26.71 21.16 45.71
N GLN A 318 -25.75 22.08 45.59
CA GLN A 318 -25.63 23.24 46.49
C GLN A 318 -26.77 24.25 46.37
N LYS A 319 -27.54 24.24 45.28
CA LYS A 319 -28.72 25.10 45.10
C LYS A 319 -30.02 24.45 45.58
N ALA A 320 -30.00 23.15 45.85
CA ALA A 320 -31.17 22.35 46.19
C ALA A 320 -31.25 21.98 47.68
N GLY A 321 -30.20 22.24 48.47
CA GLY A 321 -30.19 22.15 49.92
C GLY A 321 -29.95 23.51 50.52
#